data_AF-A0A4Q6ATC2-F1
#
_entry.id   AF-A0A4Q6ATC2-F1
#
_cell.length_a   1.000
_cell.length_b   1.000
_cell.length_c   1.000
_cell.angle_alpha   90.00
_cell.angle_beta   90.00
_cell.angle_gamma   90.00
#
_symmetry.space_group_name_H-M   'P 1'
#
loop_
_entity.id
_entity.type
_entity.pdbx_description
1 polymer ?
#
loop_
_entity_poly.entity_id
_entity_poly.type
_entity_poly.pdbx_seq_one_letter_code
_entity_poly.pdbx_strand_id
1 'polypeptide(L)'
;MARIALLLEKKNIGELIQYAYNIHTRMTAEAAVFTLPPVPMADFKASIDQLSDDDQATIGTGRIARAQRKASILKLQAEIRKLAAYVQIVSDGDENIILSAGFDIARRGPRRYIEIAVPVDMRVQYTSQSEARLLWNK
;
A
#
# COMPACT_ATOMS: atom_id res chain seq x y z
N MET A 1 6.08 17.63 1.64
CA MET A 1 5.94 16.80 0.43
C MET A 1 4.95 15.68 0.73
N ALA A 2 3.81 15.73 0.07
CA ALA A 2 2.82 14.67 0.13
C ALA A 2 3.37 13.40 -0.51
N ARG A 3 2.98 12.25 0.04
CA ARG A 3 3.37 10.93 -0.46
C ARG A 3 2.13 10.13 -0.80
N ILE A 4 2.21 9.30 -1.82
CA ILE A 4 1.13 8.38 -2.17
C ILE A 4 0.95 7.29 -1.10
N ALA A 5 -0.29 7.03 -0.71
CA ALA A 5 -0.70 5.91 0.13
C ALA A 5 -1.21 4.76 -0.75
N LEU A 6 -0.42 3.69 -0.83
CA LEU A 6 -0.78 2.51 -1.65
C LEU A 6 -1.81 1.59 -0.97
N LEU A 7 -1.67 1.35 0.34
CA LEU A 7 -2.58 0.53 1.18
C LEU A 7 -3.07 -0.79 0.54
N LEU A 8 -2.29 -1.38 -0.39
CA LEU A 8 -2.73 -2.50 -1.23
C LEU A 8 -3.00 -3.78 -0.43
N GLU A 9 -2.30 -3.96 0.69
CA GLU A 9 -2.46 -5.13 1.57
C GLU A 9 -3.78 -5.12 2.35
N LYS A 10 -4.42 -3.96 2.48
CA LYS A 10 -5.67 -3.80 3.23
C LYS A 10 -6.92 -3.97 2.37
N LYS A 11 -6.76 -4.02 1.04
CA LYS A 11 -7.89 -4.04 0.10
C LYS A 11 -8.27 -5.49 -0.23
N ASN A 12 -9.57 -5.78 -0.21
CA ASN A 12 -10.10 -7.03 -0.79
C ASN A 12 -9.96 -7.01 -2.33
N ILE A 13 -10.09 -8.16 -2.99
CA ILE A 13 -9.91 -8.29 -4.45
C ILE A 13 -10.87 -7.36 -5.22
N GLY A 14 -12.15 -7.35 -4.86
CA GLY A 14 -13.13 -6.43 -5.48
C GLY A 14 -12.78 -4.95 -5.25
N GLU A 15 -12.28 -4.59 -4.07
CA GLU A 15 -11.82 -3.23 -3.78
C GLU A 15 -10.54 -2.88 -4.54
N LEU A 16 -9.64 -3.86 -4.75
CA LEU A 16 -8.42 -3.70 -5.53
C LEU A 16 -8.75 -3.44 -7.00
N ILE A 17 -9.70 -4.18 -7.57
CA ILE A 17 -10.19 -3.99 -8.94
C ILE A 17 -10.81 -2.58 -9.09
N GLN A 18 -11.73 -2.21 -8.20
CA GLN A 18 -12.36 -0.88 -8.23
C GLN A 18 -11.34 0.25 -8.06
N TYR A 19 -10.37 0.08 -7.16
CA TYR A 19 -9.30 1.04 -6.96
C TYR A 19 -8.44 1.19 -8.21
N ALA A 20 -8.07 0.09 -8.86
CA ALA A 20 -7.31 0.12 -10.10
C ALA A 20 -8.09 0.77 -11.26
N TYR A 21 -9.40 0.50 -11.38
CA TYR A 21 -10.26 1.18 -12.37
C TYR A 21 -10.35 2.67 -12.13
N ASN A 22 -10.43 3.11 -10.87
CA ASN A 22 -10.44 4.53 -10.55
C ASN A 22 -9.12 5.19 -10.99
N ILE A 23 -7.97 4.59 -10.66
CA ILE A 23 -6.65 5.08 -11.12
C ILE A 23 -6.61 5.16 -12.65
N HIS A 24 -7.01 4.08 -13.35
CA HIS A 24 -7.03 4.07 -14.81
C HIS A 24 -7.89 5.23 -15.35
N THR A 25 -9.13 5.35 -14.90
CA THR A 25 -10.07 6.38 -15.36
C THR A 25 -9.53 7.79 -15.14
N ARG A 26 -8.99 8.04 -13.95
CA ARG A 26 -8.42 9.32 -13.54
C ARG A 26 -7.17 9.69 -14.33
N MET A 27 -6.21 8.77 -14.44
CA MET A 27 -5.00 8.99 -15.23
C MET A 27 -5.30 9.15 -16.73
N THR A 28 -6.31 8.45 -17.27
CA THR A 28 -6.74 8.64 -18.66
C THR A 28 -7.44 9.98 -18.90
N ALA A 29 -8.18 10.49 -17.92
CA ALA A 29 -8.79 11.81 -18.02
C ALA A 29 -7.72 12.92 -18.03
N GLU A 30 -6.65 12.73 -17.25
CA GLU A 30 -5.52 13.66 -17.13
C GLU A 30 -4.34 13.28 -18.05
N ALA A 31 -4.62 12.78 -19.26
CA ALA A 31 -3.59 12.31 -20.21
C ALA A 31 -2.59 13.41 -20.60
N ALA A 32 -2.96 14.69 -20.48
CA ALA A 32 -2.06 15.82 -20.73
C ALA A 32 -0.96 15.95 -19.67
N VAL A 33 -1.23 15.54 -18.43
CA VAL A 33 -0.27 15.56 -17.31
C VAL A 33 0.57 14.29 -17.31
N PHE A 34 -0.05 13.14 -17.61
CA PHE A 34 0.58 11.82 -17.59
C PHE A 34 0.90 11.32 -19.00
N THR A 35 1.86 11.98 -19.65
CA THR A 35 2.16 11.76 -21.08
C THR A 35 2.87 10.44 -21.39
N LEU A 36 3.66 9.92 -20.45
CA LEU A 36 4.47 8.72 -20.67
C LEU A 36 4.52 7.83 -19.42
N PRO A 37 3.40 7.17 -19.07
CA PRO A 37 3.38 6.27 -17.94
C PRO A 37 4.25 5.03 -18.20
N PRO A 38 4.93 4.48 -17.19
CA PRO A 38 5.79 3.30 -17.32
C PRO A 38 5.02 2.01 -17.63
N VAL A 39 3.71 2.02 -17.41
CA VAL A 39 2.78 0.96 -17.82
C VAL A 39 1.74 1.64 -18.73
N PRO A 40 1.61 1.20 -19.99
CA PRO A 40 0.57 1.73 -20.88
C PRO A 40 -0.81 1.54 -20.25
N MET A 41 -1.69 2.56 -20.34
CA MET A 41 -3.02 2.48 -19.73
C MET A 41 -3.88 1.35 -20.33
N ALA A 42 -3.68 1.03 -21.61
CA ALA A 42 -4.32 -0.11 -22.26
C ALA A 42 -3.92 -1.45 -21.62
N ASP A 43 -2.62 -1.64 -21.35
CA ASP A 43 -2.10 -2.86 -20.70
C ASP A 43 -2.55 -2.94 -19.24
N PHE A 44 -2.59 -1.80 -18.55
CA PHE A 44 -3.09 -1.73 -17.19
C PHE A 44 -4.57 -2.12 -17.12
N LYS A 45 -5.41 -1.64 -18.06
CA LYS A 45 -6.80 -2.06 -18.16
C LYS A 45 -6.94 -3.56 -18.41
N ALA A 46 -6.14 -4.12 -19.31
CA ALA A 46 -6.13 -5.55 -19.56
C ALA A 46 -5.77 -6.38 -18.32
N SER A 47 -4.82 -5.90 -17.49
CA SER A 47 -4.49 -6.54 -16.21
C SER A 47 -5.63 -6.46 -15.18
N ILE A 48 -6.41 -5.38 -15.17
CA ILE A 48 -7.60 -5.23 -14.31
C ILE A 48 -8.69 -6.22 -14.75
N ASP A 49 -9.00 -6.22 -16.06
CA ASP A 49 -10.01 -7.10 -16.64
C ASP A 49 -9.63 -8.58 -16.41
N GLN A 50 -8.36 -8.95 -16.59
CA GLN A 50 -7.85 -10.29 -16.29
C GLN A 50 -8.04 -10.70 -14.83
N LEU A 51 -7.79 -9.80 -13.87
CA LEU A 51 -8.01 -10.11 -12.45
C LEU A 51 -9.49 -10.32 -12.15
N SER A 52 -10.38 -9.53 -12.78
CA SER A 52 -11.82 -9.69 -12.66
C SER A 52 -12.26 -11.07 -13.19
N ASP A 53 -11.78 -11.46 -14.37
CA ASP A 53 -12.09 -12.75 -14.98
C ASP A 53 -11.55 -13.92 -14.15
N ASP A 54 -10.31 -13.84 -13.66
CA ASP A 54 -9.71 -14.86 -12.81
C ASP A 54 -10.44 -15.00 -11.46
N ASP A 55 -10.95 -13.90 -10.89
CA ASP A 55 -11.72 -13.95 -9.65
C ASP A 55 -13.06 -14.67 -9.86
N GLN A 56 -13.77 -14.38 -10.96
CA GLN A 56 -14.99 -15.11 -11.34
C GLN A 56 -14.69 -16.59 -11.60
N ALA A 57 -13.60 -16.89 -12.30
CA ALA A 57 -13.19 -18.26 -12.59
C ALA A 57 -12.86 -19.07 -11.32
N THR A 58 -12.51 -18.43 -10.20
CA THR A 58 -12.27 -19.12 -8.91
C THR A 58 -13.54 -19.59 -8.20
N ILE A 59 -14.73 -19.14 -8.63
CA ILE A 59 -16.01 -19.56 -8.05
C ILE A 59 -16.30 -21.00 -8.49
N GLY A 60 -16.05 -21.95 -7.59
CA GLY A 60 -16.34 -23.38 -7.83
C GLY A 60 -15.18 -24.21 -8.39
N THR A 61 -13.98 -23.65 -8.54
CA THR A 61 -12.83 -24.33 -9.16
C THR A 61 -11.68 -24.67 -8.17
N GLY A 62 -10.77 -25.52 -8.64
CA GLY A 62 -9.67 -26.11 -7.88
C GLY A 62 -8.43 -25.21 -7.72
N ARG A 63 -7.32 -25.82 -7.26
CA ARG A 63 -6.07 -25.13 -6.88
C ARG A 63 -5.44 -24.30 -8.01
N ILE A 64 -5.64 -24.68 -9.27
CA ILE A 64 -5.04 -24.01 -10.45
C ILE A 64 -5.62 -22.60 -10.64
N ALA A 65 -6.95 -22.46 -10.63
CA ALA A 65 -7.60 -21.15 -10.76
C ALA A 65 -7.19 -20.18 -9.63
N ARG A 66 -7.05 -20.70 -8.41
CA ARG A 66 -6.56 -19.91 -7.27
C ARG A 66 -5.11 -19.44 -7.46
N ALA A 67 -4.27 -20.25 -8.08
CA ALA A 67 -2.89 -19.87 -8.39
C ALA A 67 -2.82 -18.79 -9.47
N GLN A 68 -3.65 -18.90 -10.52
CA GLN A 68 -3.78 -17.89 -11.58
C GLN A 68 -4.26 -16.55 -11.01
N ARG A 69 -5.34 -16.54 -10.20
CA ARG A 69 -5.81 -15.35 -9.51
C ARG A 69 -4.71 -14.70 -8.66
N LYS A 70 -3.94 -15.49 -7.92
CA LYS A 70 -2.81 -14.97 -7.13
C LYS A 70 -1.73 -14.33 -8.01
N ALA A 71 -1.41 -14.92 -9.16
CA ALA A 71 -0.48 -14.35 -10.11
C ALA A 71 -0.99 -13.00 -10.66
N SER A 72 -2.27 -12.91 -11.01
CA SER A 72 -2.91 -11.68 -11.49
C SER A 72 -2.96 -10.59 -10.43
N ILE A 73 -3.21 -10.93 -9.15
CA ILE A 73 -3.11 -9.98 -8.03
C ILE A 73 -1.69 -9.41 -7.95
N LEU A 74 -0.66 -10.25 -7.98
CA LEU A 74 0.73 -9.81 -7.86
C LEU A 74 1.13 -8.92 -9.04
N LYS A 75 0.69 -9.28 -10.26
CA LYS A 75 0.93 -8.47 -11.46
C LYS A 75 0.30 -7.08 -11.32
N LEU A 76 -0.99 -7.02 -10.99
CA LEU A 76 -1.71 -5.76 -10.85
C LEU A 76 -1.10 -4.88 -9.73
N GLN A 77 -0.75 -5.47 -8.58
CA GLN A 77 -0.08 -4.75 -7.51
C GLN A 77 1.28 -4.18 -7.92
N ALA A 78 2.04 -4.93 -8.73
CA ALA A 78 3.33 -4.45 -9.25
C ALA A 78 3.14 -3.28 -10.23
N GLU A 79 2.13 -3.33 -11.09
CA GLU A 79 1.78 -2.25 -12.02
C GLU A 79 1.33 -0.99 -11.25
N ILE A 80 0.45 -1.13 -10.25
CA ILE A 80 0.03 0.00 -9.40
C ILE A 80 1.23 0.63 -8.69
N ARG A 81 2.19 -0.16 -8.19
CA ARG A 81 3.41 0.38 -7.57
C ARG A 81 4.26 1.18 -8.54
N LYS A 82 4.42 0.70 -9.78
CA LYS A 82 5.15 1.43 -10.84
C LYS A 82 4.46 2.74 -11.19
N LEU A 83 3.13 2.72 -11.34
CA LEU A 83 2.35 3.92 -11.62
C LEU A 83 2.40 4.91 -10.45
N ALA A 84 2.32 4.44 -9.21
CA ALA A 84 2.46 5.30 -8.03
C ALA A 84 3.85 5.96 -7.98
N ALA A 85 4.92 5.22 -8.23
CA ALA A 85 6.26 5.79 -8.29
C ALA A 85 6.38 6.87 -9.37
N TYR A 86 5.77 6.64 -10.54
CA TYR A 86 5.71 7.62 -11.61
C TYR A 86 4.92 8.88 -11.22
N VAL A 87 3.71 8.73 -10.68
CA VAL A 87 2.88 9.87 -10.23
C VAL A 87 3.58 10.64 -9.11
N GLN A 88 4.31 9.97 -8.22
CA GLN A 88 5.09 10.63 -7.18
C GLN A 88 6.20 11.53 -7.76
N ILE A 89 6.80 11.12 -8.87
CA ILE A 89 7.82 11.91 -9.59
C ILE A 89 7.15 13.08 -10.33
N VAL A 90 6.07 12.82 -11.06
CA VAL A 90 5.36 13.84 -11.86
C VAL A 90 4.73 14.92 -10.99
N SER A 91 4.18 14.54 -9.83
CA SER A 91 3.54 15.49 -8.92
C SER A 91 4.52 16.37 -8.15
N ASP A 92 5.79 15.98 -8.01
CA ASP A 92 6.79 16.63 -7.14
C ASP A 92 6.25 16.96 -5.71
N GLY A 93 5.29 16.15 -5.24
CA GLY A 93 4.63 16.35 -3.94
C GLY A 93 3.44 17.31 -3.93
N ASP A 94 2.94 17.75 -5.09
CA ASP A 94 1.65 18.43 -5.25
C ASP A 94 0.49 17.47 -4.98
N GLU A 95 -0.29 17.79 -3.96
CA GLU A 95 -1.44 17.01 -3.51
C GLU A 95 -2.54 16.94 -4.57
N ASN A 96 -2.75 18.00 -5.35
CA ASN A 96 -3.80 18.04 -6.35
C ASN A 96 -3.51 17.08 -7.51
N ILE A 97 -2.25 16.97 -7.92
CA ILE A 97 -1.82 16.05 -8.99
C ILE A 97 -1.92 14.59 -8.51
N ILE A 98 -1.59 14.33 -7.24
CA ILE A 98 -1.72 12.99 -6.65
C ILE A 98 -3.19 12.56 -6.61
N LEU A 99 -4.08 13.46 -6.17
CA LEU A 99 -5.52 13.21 -6.11
C LEU A 99 -6.15 13.11 -7.51
N SER A 100 -5.69 13.92 -8.47
CA SER A 100 -6.18 13.88 -9.85
C SER A 100 -5.81 12.58 -10.57
N ALA A 101 -4.70 11.94 -10.20
CA ALA A 101 -4.33 10.59 -10.65
C ALA A 101 -5.15 9.46 -10.00
N GLY A 102 -5.99 9.76 -8.99
CA GLY A 102 -6.79 8.77 -8.27
C GLY A 102 -6.05 8.05 -7.13
N PHE A 103 -4.89 8.56 -6.70
CA PHE A 103 -4.16 8.04 -5.55
C PHE A 103 -4.54 8.77 -4.25
N ASP A 104 -4.52 8.03 -3.15
CA ASP A 104 -4.71 8.62 -1.81
C ASP A 104 -3.40 9.22 -1.29
N ILE A 105 -3.49 10.25 -0.46
CA ILE A 105 -2.33 10.87 0.20
C ILE A 105 -2.07 10.21 1.55
N ALA A 106 -0.82 9.82 1.79
CA ALA A 106 -0.35 9.27 3.04
C ALA A 106 -0.40 10.34 4.14
N ARG A 107 -1.38 10.21 5.04
CA ARG A 107 -1.46 11.03 6.24
C ARG A 107 -0.34 10.65 7.21
N ARG A 108 0.60 11.57 7.43
CA ARG A 108 1.56 11.47 8.54
C ARG A 108 0.82 11.86 9.82
N GLY A 109 0.19 10.90 10.49
CA GLY A 109 -0.38 11.11 11.82
C GLY A 109 0.69 11.57 12.82
N PRO A 110 0.31 12.25 13.91
CA PRO A 110 1.27 12.59 14.97
C PRO A 110 1.96 11.30 15.44
N ARG A 111 3.28 11.35 15.61
CA ARG A 111 4.00 10.27 16.29
C ARG A 111 3.34 10.08 17.64
N ARG A 112 2.71 8.92 17.87
CA ARG A 112 2.20 8.56 19.19
C ARG A 112 3.42 8.24 20.04
N TYR A 113 3.94 9.25 20.73
CA TYR A 113 4.84 9.03 21.84
C TYR A 113 3.98 8.42 22.95
N ILE A 114 4.20 7.14 23.25
CA ILE A 114 3.75 6.59 24.53
C ILE A 114 4.80 7.09 25.51
N GLU A 115 4.46 8.10 26.30
CA GLU A 115 5.26 8.49 27.44
C GLU A 115 5.25 7.30 28.41
N ILE A 116 6.39 6.62 28.54
CA ILE A 116 6.60 5.65 29.60
C ILE A 116 6.88 6.47 30.86
N ALA A 117 6.12 6.21 31.92
CA ALA A 117 6.33 6.86 33.21
C ALA A 117 7.78 6.64 33.67
N VAL A 118 8.41 7.70 34.20
CA VAL A 118 9.76 7.61 34.78
C VAL A 118 9.72 6.59 35.92
N PRO A 119 10.66 5.63 35.98
CA PRO A 119 10.68 4.65 37.07
C PRO A 119 10.88 5.37 38.40
N VAL A 120 9.94 5.17 39.32
CA VAL A 120 10.06 5.59 40.71
C VAL A 120 10.56 4.38 41.51
N ASP A 121 11.44 4.61 42.49
CA ASP A 121 11.99 3.59 43.40
C ASP A 121 12.87 2.50 42.77
N MET A 122 13.85 2.87 41.95
CA MET A 122 14.91 1.94 41.52
C MET A 122 15.70 1.41 42.73
N ARG A 123 15.70 0.08 42.93
CA ARG A 123 16.48 -0.59 43.96
C ARG A 123 17.56 -1.47 43.32
N VAL A 124 18.80 -1.28 43.73
CA VAL A 124 19.93 -2.15 43.33
C VAL A 124 20.16 -3.14 44.46
N GLN A 125 20.04 -4.43 44.16
CA GLN A 125 20.38 -5.51 45.09
C GLN A 125 21.62 -6.24 44.60
N TYR A 126 22.58 -6.43 45.50
CA TYR A 126 23.79 -7.20 45.22
C TYR A 126 23.47 -8.69 45.31
N THR A 127 23.63 -9.40 44.20
CA THR A 127 23.68 -10.86 44.17
C THR A 127 25.14 -11.26 43.92
N SER A 128 25.61 -12.35 44.52
CA SER A 128 27.04 -12.72 44.63
C SER A 128 27.77 -13.03 43.31
N GLN A 129 27.14 -12.80 42.16
CA GLN A 129 27.73 -12.78 40.84
C GLN A 129 27.42 -11.41 40.25
N SER A 130 28.39 -10.77 39.59
CA SER A 130 28.38 -9.39 39.09
C SER A 130 27.31 -9.10 38.03
N GLU A 131 26.04 -9.31 38.36
CA GLU A 131 24.86 -9.06 37.55
C GLU A 131 23.79 -8.43 38.44
N ALA A 132 23.34 -7.22 38.08
CA ALA A 132 22.20 -6.59 38.70
C ALA A 132 20.95 -6.91 37.86
N ARG A 133 20.01 -7.68 38.41
CA ARG A 133 18.72 -7.93 37.77
C ARG A 133 17.75 -6.80 38.08
N LEU A 134 17.44 -6.01 37.07
CA LEU A 134 16.38 -5.00 37.12
C LEU A 134 15.06 -5.69 36.81
N LEU A 135 14.17 -5.78 37.80
CA LEU A 135 12.82 -6.29 37.65
C LEU A 135 11.84 -5.11 37.72
N TRP A 136 10.95 -5.01 36.74
CA TRP A 136 9.88 -4.01 36.71
C TRP A 136 8.53 -4.70 36.82
N ASN A 137 7.74 -4.34 37.84
CA ASN A 137 6.34 -4.73 37.95
C ASN A 137 5.46 -3.56 37.52
N LYS A 138 4.41 -3.89 36.75
CA LYS A 138 3.39 -2.93 36.30
C LYS A 138 2.61 -2.33 37.46
#